data_AF-A0A369W1N0-F1
#
_entry.id   AF-A0A369W1N0-F1
#
_cell.length_a   1.000
_cell.length_b   1.000
_cell.length_c   1.000
_cell.angle_alpha   90.00
_cell.angle_beta   90.00
_cell.angle_gamma   90.00
#
_symmetry.space_group_name_H-M   'P 1'
#
loop_
_entity.id
_entity.type
_entity.pdbx_description
1 polymer ?
#
loop_
_entity_poly.entity_id
_entity_poly.type
_entity_poly.pdbx_seq_one_letter_code
_entity_poly.pdbx_strand_id
1 'polypeptide(L)'
;MNGRREMMTMTYNLTWLAAIPAGWRPILHDAVERLHALDPTIQITLAKEKFGSLRIHVDHGSADAYAVIDAARAASERSCELCGADAQLRRTPDGYYATRCPDHATGFMPLEEAPSVTFRVVVRGDRHDPSADHHEGNPDDGDAR
;
A
#
# COMPACT_ATOMS: atom_id res chain seq x y z
N MET A 1 -26.52 -10.22 3.01
CA MET A 1 -26.47 -8.81 3.48
C MET A 1 -25.07 -8.18 3.37
N ASN A 2 -24.12 -8.77 2.64
CA ASN A 2 -22.72 -8.31 2.61
C ASN A 2 -22.42 -7.21 1.59
N GLY A 3 -23.16 -7.17 0.47
CA GLY A 3 -22.89 -6.24 -0.64
C GLY A 3 -22.99 -4.75 -0.29
N ARG A 4 -23.76 -4.37 0.75
CA ARG A 4 -23.85 -2.96 1.17
C ARG A 4 -22.57 -2.47 1.86
N ARG A 5 -21.88 -3.36 2.58
CA ARG A 5 -20.60 -3.07 3.24
C ARG A 5 -19.46 -3.03 2.23
N GLU A 6 -19.47 -3.98 1.30
CA GLU A 6 -18.49 -4.08 0.21
C GLU A 6 -18.50 -2.83 -0.69
N MET A 7 -19.69 -2.36 -1.09
CA MET A 7 -19.84 -1.14 -1.89
C MET A 7 -19.43 0.13 -1.13
N MET A 8 -19.64 0.18 0.19
CA MET A 8 -19.16 1.28 1.04
C MET A 8 -17.64 1.33 1.10
N THR A 9 -16.96 0.19 1.21
CA THR A 9 -15.49 0.12 1.23
C THR A 9 -14.89 0.63 -0.08
N MET A 10 -15.42 0.20 -1.24
CA MET A 10 -14.92 0.68 -2.53
C MET A 10 -15.07 2.20 -2.67
N THR A 11 -16.25 2.73 -2.34
CA THR A 11 -16.52 4.18 -2.39
C THR A 11 -15.62 4.94 -1.43
N TYR A 12 -15.41 4.42 -0.22
CA TYR A 12 -14.50 4.99 0.76
C TYR A 12 -13.06 5.04 0.25
N ASN A 13 -12.55 3.94 -0.32
CA ASN A 13 -11.19 3.89 -0.87
C ASN A 13 -10.98 4.91 -2.00
N LEU A 14 -12.00 5.16 -2.82
CA LEU A 14 -11.95 6.18 -3.89
C LEU A 14 -11.91 7.63 -3.36
N THR A 15 -12.25 7.89 -2.09
CA THR A 15 -12.15 9.25 -1.51
C THR A 15 -10.71 9.78 -1.51
N TRP A 16 -9.73 8.86 -1.48
CA TRP A 16 -8.31 9.18 -1.52
C TRP A 16 -7.83 9.79 -2.86
N LEU A 17 -8.64 9.73 -3.93
CA LEU A 17 -8.32 10.40 -5.21
C LEU A 17 -8.08 11.91 -5.06
N ALA A 18 -8.72 12.54 -4.06
CA ALA A 18 -8.55 13.97 -3.78
C ALA A 18 -7.22 14.30 -3.09
N ALA A 19 -6.59 13.31 -2.44
CA ALA A 19 -5.34 13.50 -1.67
C ALA A 19 -4.06 13.30 -2.50
N ILE A 20 -4.20 12.93 -3.78
CA ILE A 20 -3.08 12.60 -4.66
C ILE A 20 -3.05 13.48 -5.92
N PRO A 21 -1.89 13.60 -6.59
CA PRO A 21 -1.77 14.35 -7.83
C PRO A 21 -2.75 13.87 -8.92
N ALA A 22 -3.27 14.81 -9.71
CA ALA A 22 -4.32 14.55 -10.68
C ALA A 22 -3.93 13.49 -11.72
N GLY A 23 -2.67 13.51 -12.19
CA GLY A 23 -2.14 12.55 -13.15
C GLY A 23 -2.04 11.12 -12.63
N TRP A 24 -2.11 10.91 -11.32
CA TRP A 24 -2.06 9.58 -10.70
C TRP A 24 -3.43 9.03 -10.28
N ARG A 25 -4.50 9.81 -10.44
CA ARG A 25 -5.86 9.37 -10.12
C ARG A 25 -6.26 8.08 -10.85
N PRO A 26 -5.96 7.89 -12.15
CA PRO A 26 -6.26 6.63 -12.83
C PRO A 26 -5.51 5.43 -12.22
N ILE A 27 -4.28 5.64 -11.74
CA ILE A 27 -3.46 4.59 -11.10
C ILE A 27 -4.09 4.16 -9.78
N LEU A 28 -4.52 5.11 -8.94
CA LEU A 28 -5.20 4.79 -7.69
C LEU A 28 -6.55 4.12 -7.94
N HIS A 29 -7.28 4.57 -8.97
CA HIS A 29 -8.56 3.96 -9.34
C HIS A 29 -8.40 2.47 -9.69
N ASP A 30 -7.47 2.14 -10.61
CA ASP A 30 -7.14 0.75 -10.97
C ASP A 30 -6.73 -0.07 -9.74
N ALA A 31 -5.88 0.52 -8.88
CA ALA A 31 -5.46 -0.14 -7.65
C ALA A 31 -6.65 -0.46 -6.72
N VAL A 32 -7.59 0.48 -6.56
CA VAL A 32 -8.80 0.28 -5.75
C VAL A 32 -9.68 -0.82 -6.32
N GLU A 33 -9.91 -0.83 -7.64
CA GLU A 33 -10.71 -1.87 -8.30
C GLU A 33 -10.09 -3.26 -8.12
N ARG A 34 -8.76 -3.36 -8.31
CA ARG A 34 -8.03 -4.63 -8.16
C ARG A 34 -7.98 -5.09 -6.71
N LEU A 35 -7.78 -4.18 -5.75
CA LEU A 35 -7.85 -4.51 -4.32
C LEU A 35 -9.25 -4.99 -3.94
N HIS A 36 -10.30 -4.31 -4.40
CA HIS A 36 -11.68 -4.69 -4.14
C HIS A 36 -12.03 -6.06 -4.73
N ALA A 37 -11.52 -6.37 -5.93
CA ALA A 37 -11.70 -7.68 -6.56
C ALA A 37 -10.99 -8.81 -5.81
N LEU A 38 -9.84 -8.52 -5.18
CA LEU A 38 -9.11 -9.49 -4.36
C LEU A 38 -9.79 -9.71 -2.99
N ASP A 39 -10.14 -8.63 -2.32
CA ASP A 39 -10.86 -8.63 -1.05
C ASP A 39 -11.64 -7.31 -0.88
N PRO A 40 -12.98 -7.37 -0.94
CA PRO A 40 -13.82 -6.16 -0.88
C PRO A 40 -13.85 -5.53 0.52
N THR A 41 -13.21 -6.14 1.52
CA THR A 41 -13.10 -5.61 2.88
C THR A 41 -11.84 -4.77 3.10
N ILE A 42 -10.84 -4.83 2.21
CA ILE A 42 -9.60 -4.03 2.32
C ILE A 42 -9.92 -2.54 2.30
N GLN A 43 -9.48 -1.82 3.33
CA GLN A 43 -9.62 -0.37 3.41
C GLN A 43 -8.27 0.32 3.26
N ILE A 44 -8.21 1.33 2.38
CA ILE A 44 -7.06 2.23 2.32
C ILE A 44 -7.10 3.14 3.55
N THR A 45 -6.07 3.01 4.39
CA THR A 45 -5.88 3.84 5.58
C THR A 45 -5.12 5.13 5.28
N LEU A 46 -4.33 5.14 4.21
CA LEU A 46 -3.62 6.33 3.73
C LEU A 46 -3.24 6.20 2.25
N ALA A 47 -3.50 7.24 1.46
CA ALA A 47 -2.85 7.45 0.16
C ALA A 47 -2.19 8.82 0.09
N LYS A 48 -0.95 8.89 -0.39
CA LYS A 48 -0.20 10.15 -0.51
C LYS A 48 0.89 10.10 -1.57
N GLU A 49 1.31 11.27 -2.03
CA GLU A 49 2.58 11.45 -2.71
C GLU A 49 3.73 11.43 -1.69
N LYS A 50 4.82 10.75 -2.03
CA LYS A 50 6.07 10.81 -1.29
C LYS A 50 7.27 10.61 -2.23
N PHE A 51 8.09 11.65 -2.35
CA PHE A 51 9.32 11.67 -3.14
C PHE A 51 9.13 11.29 -4.61
N GLY A 52 8.08 11.79 -5.25
CA GLY A 52 7.73 11.49 -6.64
C GLY A 52 7.12 10.10 -6.84
N SER A 53 6.60 9.47 -5.78
CA SER A 53 5.93 8.17 -5.85
C SER A 53 4.61 8.14 -5.06
N LEU A 54 3.65 7.33 -5.52
CA LEU A 54 2.41 7.05 -4.81
C LEU A 54 2.66 6.03 -3.70
N ARG A 55 2.14 6.32 -2.50
CA ARG A 55 2.12 5.43 -1.34
C ARG A 55 0.70 5.09 -0.96
N ILE A 56 0.40 3.80 -0.91
CA ILE A 56 -0.89 3.27 -0.46
C ILE A 56 -0.63 2.41 0.78
N HIS A 57 -1.34 2.70 1.86
CA HIS A 57 -1.39 1.90 3.06
C HIS A 57 -2.80 1.35 3.21
N VAL A 58 -2.88 0.08 3.60
CA VAL A 58 -4.13 -0.65 3.86
C VAL A 58 -4.13 -1.17 5.28
N ASP A 59 -5.31 -1.39 5.84
CA ASP A 59 -5.51 -2.00 7.17
C ASP A 59 -5.04 -3.45 7.23
N HIS A 60 -5.29 -4.22 6.17
CA HIS A 60 -4.79 -5.58 5.97
C HIS A 60 -4.56 -5.86 4.48
N GLY A 61 -3.89 -6.97 4.18
CA GLY A 61 -3.67 -7.39 2.79
C GLY A 61 -2.97 -8.73 2.68
N SER A 62 -3.32 -9.47 1.63
CA SER A 62 -2.59 -10.65 1.17
C SER A 62 -1.33 -10.24 0.39
N ALA A 63 -0.48 -11.23 0.05
CA ALA A 63 0.67 -11.00 -0.84
C ALA A 63 0.23 -10.40 -2.20
N ASP A 64 -0.91 -10.84 -2.74
CA ASP A 64 -1.45 -10.33 -4.00
C ASP A 64 -1.95 -8.88 -3.88
N ALA A 65 -2.61 -8.53 -2.77
CA ALA A 65 -3.03 -7.15 -2.50
C ALA A 65 -1.81 -6.22 -2.42
N TYR A 66 -0.75 -6.69 -1.79
CA TYR A 66 0.51 -5.97 -1.71
C TYR A 66 1.22 -5.85 -3.07
N ALA A 67 1.12 -6.85 -3.94
CA ALA A 67 1.61 -6.76 -5.32
C ALA A 67 0.84 -5.72 -6.15
N VAL A 68 -0.47 -5.56 -5.93
CA VAL A 68 -1.27 -4.47 -6.53
C VAL A 68 -0.73 -3.10 -6.09
N ILE A 69 -0.46 -2.93 -4.79
CA ILE A 69 0.09 -1.67 -4.25
C ILE A 69 1.48 -1.38 -4.83
N ASP A 70 2.34 -2.39 -4.93
CA ASP A 70 3.69 -2.22 -5.49
C ASP A 70 3.64 -1.88 -6.98
N ALA A 71 2.72 -2.46 -7.74
CA ALA A 71 2.49 -2.12 -9.14
C ALA A 71 1.98 -0.68 -9.31
N ALA A 72 1.05 -0.23 -8.47
CA ALA A 72 0.53 1.14 -8.48
C ALA A 72 1.64 2.16 -8.19
N ARG A 73 2.49 1.87 -7.21
CA ARG A 73 3.69 2.67 -6.94
C ARG A 73 4.60 2.75 -8.16
N ALA A 74 4.97 1.60 -8.74
CA ALA A 74 5.88 1.58 -9.89
C ALA A 74 5.30 2.33 -11.09
N ALA A 75 3.98 2.28 -11.31
CA ALA A 75 3.31 3.06 -12.34
C ALA A 75 3.44 4.57 -12.08
N SER A 76 3.23 5.00 -10.83
CA SER A 76 3.33 6.43 -10.46
C SER A 76 4.74 7.01 -10.63
N GLU A 77 5.79 6.20 -10.40
CA GLU A 77 7.20 6.60 -10.57
C GLU A 77 7.56 6.89 -12.04
N ARG A 78 6.71 6.46 -12.99
CA ARG A 78 6.88 6.69 -14.43
C ARG A 78 5.78 7.56 -15.05
N SER A 79 4.87 8.08 -14.24
CA SER A 79 3.72 8.85 -14.72
C SER A 79 3.76 10.27 -14.17
N CYS A 80 3.53 11.27 -15.03
CA CYS A 80 3.56 12.66 -14.61
C CYS A 80 2.47 12.93 -13.58
N GLU A 81 2.84 13.52 -12.45
CA GLU A 81 1.91 13.90 -11.39
C GLU A 81 0.77 14.85 -11.84
N LEU A 82 0.97 15.66 -12.89
CA LEU A 82 -0.06 16.60 -13.38
C LEU A 82 -0.97 15.97 -14.41
N CYS A 83 -0.42 15.37 -15.46
CA CYS A 83 -1.17 14.92 -16.63
C CYS A 83 -1.20 13.40 -16.84
N GLY A 84 -0.39 12.63 -16.11
CA GLY A 84 -0.32 11.18 -16.24
C GLY A 84 0.52 10.66 -17.41
N ALA A 85 1.11 11.53 -18.24
CA ALA A 85 1.99 11.13 -19.35
C ALA A 85 3.31 10.53 -18.86
N ASP A 86 4.02 9.82 -19.75
CA ASP A 86 5.33 9.24 -19.45
C ASP A 86 6.30 10.29 -18.87
N ALA A 87 6.91 9.91 -17.75
CA ALA A 87 7.68 10.80 -16.92
C ALA A 87 8.84 10.07 -16.25
N GLN A 88 9.75 10.86 -15.70
CA GLN A 88 10.84 10.36 -14.87
C GLN A 88 10.90 11.18 -13.59
N LEU A 89 11.56 10.62 -12.58
CA LEU A 89 11.84 11.32 -11.35
C LEU A 89 12.76 12.52 -11.60
N ARG A 90 12.42 13.65 -10.98
CA ARG A 90 13.20 14.88 -11.05
C ARG A 90 13.25 15.57 -9.69
N ARG A 91 14.19 16.50 -9.54
CA ARG A 91 14.26 17.39 -8.38
C ARG A 91 14.47 18.84 -8.76
N THR A 92 13.98 19.73 -7.93
CA THR A 92 14.37 21.14 -7.96
C THR A 92 15.73 21.35 -7.26
N PRO A 93 16.40 22.50 -7.46
CA PRO A 93 17.64 22.82 -6.76
C PRO A 93 17.51 22.86 -5.22
N ASP A 94 16.33 23.19 -4.70
CA ASP A 94 16.00 23.23 -3.26
C ASP A 94 15.60 21.87 -2.67
N GLY A 95 15.66 20.79 -3.46
CA GLY A 95 15.50 19.42 -2.96
C GLY A 95 14.07 18.90 -2.95
N TYR A 96 13.15 19.55 -3.67
CA TYR A 96 11.80 19.03 -3.88
C TYR A 96 11.81 17.98 -5.01
N TYR A 97 11.25 16.81 -4.75
CA TYR A 97 11.19 15.69 -5.69
C TYR A 97 9.80 15.59 -6.32
N ALA A 98 9.74 15.36 -7.63
CA ALA A 98 8.50 15.10 -8.33
C ALA A 98 8.74 14.25 -9.59
N THR A 99 7.74 13.46 -9.97
CA THR A 99 7.74 12.74 -11.25
C THR A 99 7.03 13.57 -12.31
N ARG A 100 7.81 14.07 -13.29
CA ARG A 100 7.35 15.04 -14.30
C ARG A 100 7.74 14.62 -15.71
N CYS A 101 6.79 14.73 -16.64
CA CYS A 101 7.06 14.65 -18.07
C CYS A 101 7.85 15.88 -18.54
N PRO A 102 8.44 15.86 -19.75
CA PRO A 102 9.19 17.01 -20.29
C PRO A 102 8.40 18.33 -20.26
N ASP A 103 7.10 18.30 -20.57
CA ASP A 103 6.25 19.49 -20.63
C ASP A 103 6.01 20.15 -19.26
N HIS A 104 6.16 19.37 -18.18
CA HIS A 104 5.95 19.84 -16.80
C HIS A 104 7.25 19.82 -15.98
N ALA A 105 8.42 19.82 -16.64
CA ALA A 105 9.73 19.73 -16.00
C ALA A 105 10.40 21.10 -15.73
N THR A 106 9.71 22.22 -15.96
CA THR A 106 10.29 23.56 -15.72
C THR A 106 10.79 23.70 -14.28
N GLY A 107 12.08 23.99 -14.12
CA GLY A 107 12.74 24.10 -12.81
C GLY A 107 13.16 22.76 -12.19
N PHE A 108 12.97 21.65 -12.89
CA PHE A 108 13.31 20.30 -12.43
C PHE A 108 14.47 19.69 -13.23
N MET A 109 15.43 19.11 -12.52
CA MET A 109 16.55 18.34 -13.07
C MET A 109 16.29 16.84 -12.92
N PRO A 110 16.55 16.01 -13.94
CA PRO A 110 16.31 14.57 -13.88
C PRO A 110 17.20 13.87 -12.84
N LEU A 111 16.70 12.78 -12.26
CA LEU A 111 17.47 11.83 -11.47
C LEU A 111 17.44 10.45 -12.12
N GLU A 112 18.53 9.71 -11.95
CA GLU A 112 18.63 8.30 -12.38
C GLU A 112 18.11 7.35 -11.30
N GLU A 113 18.24 7.72 -10.02
CA GLU A 113 17.88 6.87 -8.88
C GLU A 113 16.88 7.54 -7.95
N ALA A 114 16.00 6.73 -7.35
CA ALA A 114 15.03 7.20 -6.38
C ALA A 114 15.70 7.49 -5.02
N PRO A 115 15.31 8.57 -4.31
CA PRO A 115 15.88 8.94 -3.01
C PRO A 115 15.41 8.04 -1.86
N SER A 116 14.52 7.07 -2.14
CA SER A 116 13.99 6.17 -1.12
C SER A 116 13.76 4.77 -1.67
N VAL A 117 14.14 3.79 -0.86
CA VAL A 117 13.81 2.38 -1.02
C VAL A 117 12.65 2.05 -0.08
N THR A 118 11.86 1.04 -0.41
CA THR A 118 10.77 0.60 0.48
C THR A 118 10.88 -0.88 0.67
N PHE A 119 11.01 -1.25 1.93
CA PHE A 119 11.07 -2.61 2.36
C PHE A 119 9.76 -2.93 3.05
N ARG A 120 9.08 -3.99 2.60
CA ARG A 120 7.99 -4.61 3.35
C ARG A 120 8.59 -5.75 4.16
N VAL A 121 8.64 -5.60 5.48
CA VAL A 121 9.14 -6.64 6.38
C VAL A 121 8.00 -7.61 6.66
N VAL A 122 8.15 -8.87 6.24
CA VAL A 122 7.21 -9.95 6.56
C VAL A 122 7.84 -10.82 7.63
N VAL A 123 7.34 -10.71 8.86
CA VAL A 123 7.75 -11.60 9.95
C VAL A 123 6.91 -12.86 9.85
N ARG A 124 7.52 -13.98 9.47
CA ARG A 124 6.87 -15.29 9.57
C ARG A 124 6.88 -15.69 11.05
N GLY A 125 5.70 -15.71 11.68
CA GLY A 125 5.58 -16.24 13.04
C GLY A 125 5.77 -17.75 13.05
N ASP A 126 6.52 -18.24 14.03
CA ASP A 126 6.55 -19.66 14.38
C ASP A 126 5.11 -20.07 14.72
N ARG A 127 4.61 -21.14 14.08
CA ARG A 127 3.27 -21.65 14.41
C ARG A 127 3.30 -22.07 15.87
N HIS A 128 2.46 -21.47 16.71
CA HIS A 128 2.20 -22.01 18.04
C HIS A 128 1.70 -23.44 17.87
N ASP A 129 2.48 -24.42 18.33
CA ASP A 129 2.12 -25.83 18.31
C ASP A 129 1.29 -26.13 19.57
N PRO A 130 -0.04 -26.29 19.46
CA PRO A 130 -0.90 -26.56 20.62
C PRO A 130 -0.59 -27.92 21.26
N SER A 131 0.25 -28.76 20.65
CA SER A 131 0.72 -30.04 21.22
C SER A 131 1.69 -29.86 22.39
N ALA A 132 2.31 -28.69 22.54
CA ALA A 132 3.31 -28.42 23.58
C ALA A 132 2.70 -28.17 24.97
N ASP A 133 1.40 -27.92 25.05
CA ASP A 133 0.67 -27.76 26.31
C ASP A 133 0.27 -29.14 26.87
N HIS A 134 1.26 -29.97 27.21
CA HIS A 134 1.01 -31.13 28.07
C HIS A 134 0.82 -30.65 29.50
N HIS A 135 -0.45 -30.63 29.91
CA HIS A 135 -0.90 -30.49 31.29
C HIS A 135 -0.29 -31.64 32.12
N GLU A 136 0.76 -31.35 32.91
CA GLU A 136 1.16 -32.21 34.02
C GLU A 136 -0.01 -32.22 35.01
N GLY A 137 -0.89 -33.21 34.87
CA GLY A 137 -1.91 -33.51 35.85
C GLY A 137 -1.24 -33.82 37.17
N ASN A 138 -1.44 -32.95 38.16
CA ASN A 138 -1.05 -33.23 39.54
C ASN A 138 -1.96 -34.35 40.07
N PRO A 139 -1.44 -35.54 40.41
CA PRO A 139 -2.24 -36.54 41.10
C PRO A 139 -2.43 -36.07 42.55
N ASP A 140 -3.64 -35.61 42.81
CA ASP A 140 -4.23 -35.59 44.14
C ASP A 140 -4.34 -37.05 44.62
N ASP A 141 -3.40 -37.47 45.47
CA ASP A 141 -3.57 -38.65 46.31
C ASP A 141 -3.58 -38.19 47.76
N GLY A 142 -4.77 -37.82 48.22
CA GLY A 142 -5.10 -37.98 49.61
C GLY A 142 -5.09 -39.47 49.96
N ASP A 143 -4.42 -39.83 51.04
CA ASP A 143 -4.80 -41.00 51.80
C ASP A 143 -4.86 -40.66 53.29
N ALA A 144 -5.86 -41.25 53.90
CA ALA A 144 -6.33 -41.01 55.24
C ALA A 144 -5.55 -41.85 56.25
N ARG A 145 -5.22 -41.25 57.39
CA ARG A 145 -5.54 -41.68 58.78
C ARG A 145 -4.53 -41.17 59.79
#